data_AF-A0A6C0JS57-F1
#
_entry.id   AF-A0A6C0JS57-F1
#
_cell.length_a   1.000
_cell.length_b   1.000
_cell.length_c   1.000
_cell.angle_alpha   90.00
_cell.angle_beta   90.00
_cell.angle_gamma   90.00
#
_symmetry.space_group_name_H-M   'P 1'
#
loop_
_entity.id
_entity.type
_entity.pdbx_description
1 polymer ?
#
loop_
_entity_poly.entity_id
_entity_poly.type
_entity_poly.pdbx_seq_one_letter_code
_entity_poly.pdbx_strand_id
1 'polypeptide(L)'
;MVNKIFALGEFLNACITGDYETVKSLITQINPSAEDNAAIGYASHDGHLEIVKLLLADPRVNPATNNNWPIRCASHNGHLEVVRLLLDDSRVDPSDIENCAVRWAKENGHTEIVQLLTEHLYRVDGPIYNQNII
;
A
#
# COMPACT_ATOMS: atom_id res chain seq x y z
N MET A 1 -25.33 16.61 12.90
CA MET A 1 -24.08 15.92 13.31
C MET A 1 -24.07 14.59 12.58
N VAL A 2 -23.27 14.44 11.53
CA VAL A 2 -23.05 13.13 10.92
C VAL A 2 -22.34 12.27 11.99
N ASN A 3 -22.86 11.09 12.27
CA ASN A 3 -22.27 10.20 13.26
C ASN A 3 -20.87 9.80 12.76
N LYS A 4 -19.82 10.19 13.50
CA LYS A 4 -18.42 9.96 13.09
C LYS A 4 -18.10 8.49 12.81
N ILE A 5 -18.81 7.56 13.47
CA ILE A 5 -18.66 6.11 13.23
C ILE A 5 -19.21 5.72 11.85
N PHE A 6 -20.36 6.27 11.45
CA PHE A 6 -20.95 6.00 10.13
C PHE A 6 -20.06 6.52 9.00
N ALA A 7 -19.50 7.73 9.18
CA ALA A 7 -18.60 8.33 8.20
C ALA A 7 -17.28 7.57 8.00
N LEU A 8 -16.73 6.94 9.05
CA LEU A 8 -15.53 6.11 8.92
C LEU A 8 -15.83 4.84 8.10
N GLY A 9 -16.93 4.15 8.39
CA GLY A 9 -17.33 2.96 7.63
C GLY A 9 -17.57 3.26 6.15
N GLU A 10 -18.23 4.38 5.84
CA GLU A 10 -18.43 4.86 4.47
C GLU A 10 -17.09 5.18 3.77
N PHE A 11 -16.17 5.84 4.46
CA PHE A 11 -14.84 6.14 3.93
C PHE A 11 -14.01 4.88 3.63
N LEU A 12 -14.01 3.91 4.54
CA LEU A 12 -13.29 2.65 4.33
C LEU A 12 -13.91 1.85 3.19
N ASN A 13 -15.25 1.79 3.11
CA ASN A 13 -15.93 1.16 1.99
C ASN A 13 -15.57 1.83 0.66
N ALA A 14 -15.51 3.17 0.62
CA ALA A 14 -15.08 3.90 -0.58
C ALA A 14 -13.63 3.59 -0.99
N CYS A 15 -12.72 3.38 -0.01
CA CYS A 15 -11.36 2.93 -0.29
C CYS A 15 -11.30 1.52 -0.86
N ILE A 16 -12.22 0.63 -0.48
CA ILE A 16 -12.33 -0.76 -1.00
C ILE A 16 -12.94 -0.76 -2.41
N THR A 17 -14.04 -0.01 -2.61
CA THR A 17 -14.80 -0.04 -3.88
C THR A 17 -14.21 0.86 -4.96
N GLY A 18 -13.25 1.73 -4.61
CA GLY A 18 -12.64 2.65 -5.56
C GLY A 18 -13.43 3.96 -5.74
N ASP A 19 -14.35 4.29 -4.83
CA ASP A 19 -15.12 5.54 -4.89
C ASP A 19 -14.27 6.74 -4.47
N TYR A 20 -13.50 7.24 -5.43
CA TYR A 20 -12.58 8.35 -5.25
C TYR A 20 -13.26 9.63 -4.73
N GLU A 21 -14.46 9.97 -5.22
CA GLU A 21 -15.13 11.22 -4.83
C GLU A 21 -15.58 11.17 -3.37
N THR A 22 -16.06 10.01 -2.91
CA THR A 22 -16.39 9.80 -1.49
C THR A 22 -15.14 9.87 -0.61
N VAL A 23 -14.04 9.21 -1.01
CA VAL A 23 -12.75 9.31 -0.28
C VAL A 23 -12.31 10.78 -0.18
N LYS A 24 -12.31 11.50 -1.31
CA LYS A 24 -11.90 12.91 -1.38
C LYS A 24 -12.77 13.83 -0.52
N SER A 25 -14.08 13.59 -0.48
CA SER A 25 -15.01 14.35 0.36
C SER A 25 -14.79 14.12 1.85
N LEU A 26 -14.55 12.87 2.25
CA LEU A 26 -14.51 12.46 3.64
C LEU A 26 -13.12 12.58 4.29
N ILE A 27 -12.02 12.49 3.53
CA ILE A 27 -10.64 12.49 4.08
C ILE A 27 -10.31 13.72 4.96
N THR A 28 -10.94 14.86 4.66
CA THR A 28 -10.79 16.11 5.42
C THR A 28 -11.60 16.14 6.72
N GLN A 29 -12.60 15.27 6.85
CA GLN A 29 -13.57 15.28 7.95
C GLN A 29 -13.27 14.22 9.01
N ILE A 30 -12.47 13.21 8.66
CA ILE A 30 -12.12 12.08 9.53
C ILE A 30 -10.61 11.93 9.71
N ASN A 31 -10.21 10.93 10.51
CA ASN A 31 -8.81 10.50 10.60
C ASN A 31 -8.55 9.36 9.60
N PRO A 32 -7.79 9.58 8.51
CA PRO A 32 -7.48 8.53 7.53
C PRO A 32 -6.52 7.46 8.07
N SER A 33 -5.88 7.70 9.21
CA SER A 33 -5.03 6.71 9.90
C SER A 33 -5.81 5.80 10.86
N ALA A 34 -7.15 5.95 10.95
CA ALA A 34 -7.98 5.12 11.79
C ALA A 34 -7.88 3.62 11.40
N GLU A 35 -8.22 2.74 12.35
CA GLU A 35 -8.14 1.28 12.17
C GLU A 35 -6.78 0.84 11.61
N ASP A 36 -5.70 1.28 12.25
CA ASP A 36 -4.32 0.94 11.89
C ASP A 36 -3.97 1.27 10.42
N ASN A 37 -4.46 2.42 9.94
CA ASN A 37 -4.33 2.86 8.54
C ASN A 37 -4.97 1.87 7.54
N ALA A 38 -6.10 1.25 7.88
CA ALA A 38 -6.80 0.30 7.02
C ALA A 38 -7.08 0.86 5.61
N ALA A 39 -7.40 2.16 5.51
CA ALA A 39 -7.75 2.82 4.24
C ALA A 39 -6.69 2.65 3.14
N ILE A 40 -5.41 2.90 3.44
CA ILE A 40 -4.34 2.77 2.45
C ILE A 40 -4.09 1.31 2.09
N GLY A 41 -4.26 0.40 3.04
CA GLY A 41 -4.12 -1.02 2.79
C GLY A 41 -5.23 -1.59 1.90
N TYR A 42 -6.50 -1.21 2.12
CA TYR A 42 -7.61 -1.59 1.23
C TYR A 42 -7.44 -1.01 -0.18
N ALA A 43 -7.15 0.29 -0.28
CA ALA A 43 -6.92 0.91 -1.59
C ALA A 43 -5.73 0.29 -2.33
N SER A 44 -4.68 -0.12 -1.60
CA SER A 44 -3.51 -0.79 -2.21
C SER A 44 -3.80 -2.24 -2.58
N HIS A 45 -4.59 -2.95 -1.76
CA HIS A 45 -5.04 -4.30 -2.02
C HIS A 45 -5.87 -4.40 -3.30
N ASP A 46 -6.77 -3.45 -3.54
CA ASP A 46 -7.67 -3.45 -4.70
C ASP A 46 -7.16 -2.62 -5.89
N GLY A 47 -5.95 -2.04 -5.77
CA GLY A 47 -5.26 -1.40 -6.89
C GLY A 47 -5.72 0.02 -7.22
N HIS A 48 -6.40 0.70 -6.30
CA HIS A 48 -6.97 2.03 -6.50
C HIS A 48 -5.90 3.13 -6.42
N LEU A 49 -5.07 3.22 -7.47
CA LEU A 49 -3.90 4.11 -7.53
C LEU A 49 -4.20 5.57 -7.11
N GLU A 50 -5.26 6.18 -7.64
CA GLU A 50 -5.58 7.58 -7.34
C GLU A 50 -6.03 7.80 -5.89
N ILE A 51 -6.63 6.78 -5.26
CA ILE A 51 -6.96 6.80 -3.83
C ILE A 51 -5.69 6.65 -3.00
N VAL A 52 -4.76 5.75 -3.38
CA VAL A 52 -3.47 5.62 -2.69
C VAL A 52 -2.68 6.92 -2.75
N LYS A 53 -2.61 7.58 -3.92
CA LYS A 53 -1.99 8.91 -4.06
C LYS A 53 -2.61 9.95 -3.14
N LEU A 54 -3.95 10.00 -3.10
CA LEU A 54 -4.68 10.94 -2.25
C LEU A 54 -4.42 10.69 -0.76
N LEU A 55 -4.40 9.43 -0.34
CA LEU A 55 -4.10 9.05 1.05
C LEU A 55 -2.66 9.38 1.43
N LEU A 56 -1.68 9.11 0.57
CA LEU A 56 -0.26 9.43 0.80
C LEU A 56 0.02 10.93 0.90
N ALA A 57 -0.81 11.77 0.27
CA ALA A 57 -0.72 13.22 0.39
C ALA A 57 -1.12 13.73 1.80
N ASP A 58 -1.82 12.91 2.60
CA ASP A 58 -2.15 13.24 3.98
C ASP A 58 -1.03 12.77 4.94
N PRO A 59 -0.36 13.69 5.66
CA PRO A 59 0.78 13.34 6.52
C PRO A 59 0.42 12.43 7.70
N ARG A 60 -0.87 12.27 8.01
CA ARG A 60 -1.34 11.36 9.06
C ARG A 60 -1.28 9.89 8.63
N VAL A 61 -1.28 9.62 7.33
CA VAL A 61 -1.26 8.25 6.78
C VAL A 61 0.14 7.67 6.85
N ASN A 62 0.25 6.47 7.41
CA ASN A 62 1.47 5.69 7.44
C ASN A 62 1.42 4.53 6.41
N PRO A 63 2.17 4.60 5.30
CA PRO A 63 2.22 3.52 4.31
C PRO A 63 2.99 2.28 4.76
N ALA A 64 3.81 2.39 5.82
CA ALA A 64 4.53 1.27 6.42
C ALA A 64 3.71 0.55 7.51
N THR A 65 2.40 0.82 7.61
CA THR A 65 1.53 0.20 8.61
C THR A 65 1.54 -1.33 8.53
N ASN A 66 1.32 -1.99 9.68
CA ASN A 66 1.16 -3.44 9.78
C ASN A 66 2.28 -4.25 9.10
N ASN A 67 3.53 -3.82 9.30
CA ASN A 67 4.73 -4.38 8.66
C ASN A 67 4.63 -4.30 7.13
N ASN A 68 4.51 -3.06 6.63
CA ASN A 68 4.42 -2.75 5.20
C ASN A 68 3.29 -3.51 4.48
N TRP A 69 2.14 -3.67 5.16
CA TRP A 69 0.97 -4.36 4.62
C TRP A 69 0.48 -3.80 3.26
N PRO A 70 0.42 -2.47 3.03
CA PRO A 70 -0.03 -1.93 1.75
C PRO A 70 0.77 -2.43 0.54
N ILE A 71 2.11 -2.38 0.60
CA ILE A 71 2.96 -2.84 -0.51
C ILE A 71 2.93 -4.35 -0.67
N ARG A 72 2.80 -5.11 0.43
CA ARG A 72 2.65 -6.57 0.38
C ARG A 72 1.36 -6.97 -0.33
N CYS A 73 0.23 -6.33 -0.04
CA CYS A 73 -1.04 -6.60 -0.72
C CYS A 73 -1.03 -6.17 -2.19
N ALA A 74 -0.53 -4.97 -2.50
CA ALA A 74 -0.39 -4.53 -3.89
C ALA A 74 0.48 -5.50 -4.70
N SER A 75 1.55 -6.03 -4.09
CA SER A 75 2.43 -7.01 -4.71
C SER A 75 1.77 -8.37 -4.91
N HIS A 76 1.00 -8.84 -3.92
CA HIS A 76 0.25 -10.09 -4.00
C HIS A 76 -0.81 -10.07 -5.10
N ASN A 77 -1.51 -8.94 -5.30
CA ASN A 77 -2.59 -8.80 -6.27
C ASN A 77 -2.16 -8.25 -7.63
N GLY A 78 -0.87 -7.99 -7.84
CA GLY A 78 -0.36 -7.61 -9.16
C GLY A 78 -0.52 -6.13 -9.52
N HIS A 79 -0.70 -5.24 -8.55
CA HIS A 79 -0.91 -3.81 -8.78
C HIS A 79 0.41 -3.05 -8.94
N LEU A 80 1.08 -3.24 -10.07
CA LEU A 80 2.41 -2.69 -10.36
C LEU A 80 2.53 -1.18 -10.10
N GLU A 81 1.57 -0.38 -10.56
CA GLU A 81 1.63 1.07 -10.40
C GLU A 81 1.44 1.53 -8.95
N VAL A 82 0.67 0.77 -8.15
CA VAL A 82 0.57 1.01 -6.70
C VAL A 82 1.87 0.64 -6.01
N VAL A 83 2.50 -0.49 -6.37
CA VAL A 83 3.81 -0.88 -5.82
C VAL A 83 4.85 0.20 -6.13
N ARG A 84 4.91 0.69 -7.37
CA ARG A 84 5.83 1.76 -7.78
C ARG A 84 5.61 3.02 -6.93
N LEU A 85 4.37 3.46 -6.79
CA LEU A 85 4.02 4.63 -5.99
C LEU A 85 4.43 4.47 -4.51
N LEU A 86 4.19 3.30 -3.93
CA LEU A 86 4.56 3.04 -2.54
C LEU A 86 6.08 3.02 -2.34
N LEU A 87 6.85 2.49 -3.30
CA LEU A 87 8.32 2.50 -3.26
C LEU A 87 8.94 3.90 -3.38
N ASP A 88 8.21 4.87 -3.93
CA ASP A 88 8.65 6.27 -3.97
C ASP A 88 8.55 6.95 -2.59
N ASP A 89 7.83 6.35 -1.64
CA ASP A 89 7.75 6.83 -0.25
C ASP A 89 8.86 6.20 0.60
N SER A 90 9.79 7.02 1.08
CA SER A 90 10.98 6.57 1.84
C SER A 90 10.67 5.87 3.15
N ARG A 91 9.41 5.90 3.63
CA ARG A 91 8.98 5.17 4.83
C ARG A 91 8.73 3.70 4.56
N VAL A 92 8.50 3.31 3.30
CA VAL A 92 8.16 1.95 2.91
C VAL A 92 9.42 1.10 2.82
N ASP A 93 9.37 -0.07 3.46
CA ASP A 93 10.41 -1.09 3.38
C ASP A 93 9.82 -2.37 2.75
N PRO A 94 10.12 -2.69 1.48
CA PRO A 94 9.62 -3.89 0.83
C PRO A 94 10.27 -5.19 1.33
N SER A 95 11.34 -5.11 2.12
CA SER A 95 12.05 -6.27 2.69
C SER A 95 11.37 -6.82 3.95
N ASP A 96 10.40 -6.09 4.51
CA ASP A 96 9.67 -6.48 5.70
C ASP A 96 9.05 -7.87 5.61
N ILE A 97 9.05 -8.58 6.74
CA ILE A 97 8.55 -9.96 6.84
C ILE A 97 9.25 -10.88 5.84
N GLU A 98 10.59 -10.91 5.87
CA GLU A 98 11.42 -11.80 5.05
C GLU A 98 11.13 -11.65 3.53
N ASN A 99 11.10 -10.41 3.04
CA ASN A 99 10.81 -10.06 1.64
C ASN A 99 9.43 -10.55 1.18
N CYS A 100 8.43 -10.48 2.06
CA CYS A 100 7.09 -11.02 1.79
C CYS A 100 6.45 -10.44 0.51
N ALA A 101 6.67 -9.15 0.24
CA ALA A 101 6.19 -8.51 -0.98
C ALA A 101 6.72 -9.19 -2.25
N VAL A 102 8.02 -9.51 -2.29
CA VAL A 102 8.66 -10.21 -3.41
C VAL A 102 8.13 -11.64 -3.53
N ARG A 103 8.08 -12.36 -2.40
CA ARG A 103 7.63 -13.75 -2.37
C ARG A 103 6.20 -13.90 -2.89
N TRP A 104 5.28 -13.05 -2.42
CA TRP A 104 3.89 -13.09 -2.86
C TRP A 104 3.71 -12.65 -4.32
N ALA A 105 4.45 -11.65 -4.80
CA ALA A 105 4.46 -11.31 -6.22
C ALA A 105 4.93 -12.50 -7.07
N LYS A 106 5.97 -13.23 -6.62
CA LYS A 106 6.51 -14.41 -7.30
C LYS A 106 5.53 -15.57 -7.30
N GLU A 107 4.95 -15.91 -6.14
CA GLU A 107 3.97 -16.99 -5.99
C GLU A 107 2.72 -16.77 -6.86
N ASN A 108 2.32 -15.52 -7.10
CA ASN A 108 1.20 -15.17 -7.97
C ASN A 108 1.60 -14.86 -9.43
N GLY A 109 2.87 -15.00 -9.80
CA GLY A 109 3.35 -14.82 -11.18
C GLY A 109 3.45 -13.38 -11.67
N HIS A 110 3.50 -12.40 -10.76
CA HIS A 110 3.64 -10.97 -11.07
C HIS A 110 5.10 -10.59 -11.34
N THR A 111 5.65 -11.11 -12.44
CA THR A 111 7.08 -11.01 -12.79
C THR A 111 7.61 -9.57 -12.83
N GLU A 112 6.83 -8.61 -13.35
CA GLU A 112 7.25 -7.19 -13.39
C GLU A 112 7.41 -6.59 -11.99
N ILE A 113 6.56 -6.97 -11.04
CA ILE A 113 6.66 -6.54 -9.64
C ILE A 113 7.87 -7.20 -8.97
N VAL A 114 8.10 -8.49 -9.22
CA VAL A 114 9.29 -9.19 -8.71
C VAL A 114 10.55 -8.49 -9.18
N GLN A 115 10.63 -8.14 -10.47
CA GLN A 115 11.76 -7.40 -11.02
C GLN A 115 11.90 -6.03 -10.34
N LEU A 116 10.82 -5.25 -10.26
CA LEU A 116 10.83 -3.92 -9.65
C LEU A 116 11.34 -3.95 -8.19
N LEU A 117 10.78 -4.84 -7.37
CA LEU A 117 11.15 -4.96 -5.96
C LEU A 117 12.58 -5.47 -5.78
N THR A 118 13.01 -6.46 -6.57
CA THR A 118 14.37 -7.00 -6.49
C THR A 118 15.41 -5.98 -6.91
N GLU A 119 15.14 -5.19 -7.95
CA GLU A 119 16.00 -4.07 -8.36
C GLU A 119 16.07 -2.98 -7.30
N HIS A 120 14.95 -2.65 -6.64
CA HIS A 120 14.93 -1.69 -5.53
C HIS A 120 15.79 -2.17 -4.35
N LEU A 121 15.57 -3.41 -3.89
CA LEU A 121 16.34 -4.00 -2.79
C LEU A 121 17.84 -4.08 -3.11
N TYR A 122 18.21 -4.45 -4.33
CA TYR A 122 19.62 -4.47 -4.75
C TYR A 122 20.28 -3.09 -4.65
N ARG A 123 19.55 -2.01 -4.95
CA ARG A 123 20.06 -0.63 -4.87
C ARG A 123 20.23 -0.15 -3.43
N VAL A 124 19.34 -0.58 -2.52
CA VAL A 124 19.33 -0.14 -1.11
C VAL A 124 20.28 -0.97 -0.25
N ASP A 125 20.21 -2.30 -0.33
CA ASP A 125 20.93 -3.22 0.57
C ASP A 125 22.22 -3.80 -0.04
N GLY A 126 22.41 -3.63 -1.36
CA GLY A 126 23.55 -4.17 -2.08
C GLY A 126 23.45 -5.70 -2.36
N PRO A 127 24.47 -6.29 -2.99
CA PRO A 127 24.43 -7.65 -3.54
C PRO A 127 24.31 -8.80 -2.51
N ILE A 128 24.42 -8.51 -1.22
CA ILE A 128 24.42 -9.52 -0.15
C ILE A 128 23.02 -10.11 0.07
N TYR A 129 21.96 -9.34 -0.19
CA TYR A 129 20.58 -9.75 0.10
C TYR A 129 19.98 -10.77 -0.88
N ASN A 130 20.52 -10.89 -2.10
CA ASN A 130 19.91 -11.68 -3.17
C ASN A 130 20.08 -13.21 -3.03
N GLN A 131 20.82 -13.68 -2.01
CA GLN A 131 20.99 -15.14 -1.80
C GLN A 131 19.76 -15.81 -1.17
N ASN A 132 18.82 -15.03 -0.60
CA ASN A 132 17.63 -15.53 0.10
C ASN A 132 16.30 -15.13 -0.55
N ILE A 133 16.31 -14.46 -1.71
CA ILE A 133 15.10 -13.89 -2.36
C ILE A 133 14.53 -14.81 -3.46
N ILE A 134 15.25 -15.87 -3.85
CA ILE A 134 14.84 -16.80 -4.90
C ILE A 134 14.55 -18.19 -4.34
#